data_AF-A0A8S3Q3T5-F1
#
_entry.id   AF-A0A8S3Q3T5-F1
#
_cell.length_a   1.000
_cell.length_b   1.000
_cell.length_c   1.000
_cell.angle_alpha   90.00
_cell.angle_beta   90.00
_cell.angle_gamma   90.00
#
_symmetry.space_group_name_H-M   'P 1'
#
loop_
_entity.id
_entity.type
_entity.pdbx_description
1 polymer ?
#
loop_
_entity_poly.entity_id
_entity_poly.type
_entity_poly.pdbx_seq_one_letter_code
_entity_poly.pdbx_strand_id
1 'polypeptide(L)'
;MKSKFTLPNLIAFSFLYYALTLVSGYPNGAPENSCGDPTPIHQTRINATHIGIYYPLSMETSGYSLETSGAQYSGARGSRIRVTLRAAPNDYFRGFFVQATRNGFPLEAINRPAYGTFRPLDDNSQARRCRAAVGGVGGITHTNNRDKNVVSFDWYPPASCNLGNVQFVATVVKQYNEYWVDVRSPNVTGVGFQGERGILCQLYNDPFNTGIQQEVIRLLSQQQQQQGQQQGQQQQARTAG
;
A
#
# COMPACT_ATOMS: atom_id res chain seq x y z
N MET A 1 -24.79 -70.21 -29.86
CA MET A 1 -24.71 -68.89 -30.54
C MET A 1 -24.63 -67.79 -29.50
N LYS A 2 -23.70 -66.85 -29.67
CA LYS A 2 -23.36 -65.76 -28.75
C LYS A 2 -24.47 -64.69 -28.78
N SER A 3 -24.80 -64.10 -27.63
CA SER A 3 -24.90 -62.64 -27.49
C SER A 3 -25.06 -62.26 -26.01
N LYS A 4 -24.05 -61.57 -25.47
CA LYS A 4 -24.13 -60.82 -24.21
C LYS A 4 -24.62 -59.41 -24.57
N PHE A 5 -25.72 -58.96 -23.99
CA PHE A 5 -26.11 -57.55 -24.04
C PHE A 5 -25.95 -56.96 -22.63
N THR A 6 -24.78 -56.40 -22.38
CA THR A 6 -24.48 -55.58 -21.21
C THR A 6 -24.96 -54.16 -21.49
N LEU A 7 -25.82 -53.62 -20.61
CA LEU A 7 -26.17 -52.21 -20.55
C LEU A 7 -24.95 -51.38 -20.11
N PRO A 8 -24.55 -50.33 -20.85
CA PRO A 8 -23.65 -49.33 -20.29
C PRO A 8 -24.32 -47.96 -20.21
N ASN A 9 -23.96 -47.24 -19.15
CA ASN A 9 -23.89 -45.77 -19.11
C ASN A 9 -25.21 -44.99 -18.99
N LEU A 10 -25.87 -45.13 -17.84
CA LEU A 10 -26.69 -44.05 -17.27
C LEU A 10 -25.96 -43.22 -16.20
N ILE A 11 -24.64 -43.38 -16.05
CA ILE A 11 -23.81 -42.60 -15.10
C ILE A 11 -23.03 -41.47 -15.80
N ALA A 12 -23.19 -41.31 -17.12
CA ALA A 12 -22.44 -40.32 -17.90
C ALA A 12 -23.09 -38.93 -18.02
N PHE A 13 -24.27 -38.71 -17.43
CA PHE A 13 -24.97 -37.41 -17.53
C PHE A 13 -25.00 -36.58 -16.24
N SER A 14 -24.42 -37.07 -15.13
CA SER A 14 -24.34 -36.31 -13.86
C SER A 14 -22.97 -35.73 -13.56
N PHE A 15 -21.94 -35.99 -14.36
CA PHE A 15 -20.59 -35.43 -14.20
C PHE A 15 -20.30 -34.22 -15.11
N LEU A 16 -21.33 -33.73 -15.81
CA LEU A 16 -21.26 -32.50 -16.60
C LEU A 16 -22.13 -31.38 -15.99
N TYR A 17 -22.29 -31.38 -14.66
CA TYR A 17 -22.60 -30.14 -13.95
C TYR A 17 -21.27 -29.47 -13.63
N TYR A 18 -20.75 -28.84 -14.68
CA TYR A 18 -19.65 -27.89 -14.72
C TYR A 18 -19.45 -27.19 -13.37
N ALA A 19 -18.40 -27.59 -12.65
CA ALA A 19 -17.74 -26.70 -11.71
C ALA A 19 -17.04 -25.61 -12.53
N LEU A 20 -17.79 -24.61 -13.00
CA LEU A 20 -17.26 -23.30 -13.38
C LEU A 20 -16.81 -22.59 -12.10
N THR A 21 -15.78 -23.10 -11.43
CA THR A 21 -15.05 -22.28 -10.45
C THR A 21 -14.11 -21.38 -11.26
N LEU A 22 -14.68 -20.32 -11.83
CA LEU A 22 -13.92 -19.14 -12.20
C LEU A 22 -13.26 -18.62 -10.92
N VAL A 23 -11.97 -18.89 -10.73
CA VAL A 23 -11.20 -18.18 -9.71
C VAL A 23 -11.04 -16.76 -10.23
N SER A 24 -11.99 -15.93 -9.81
CA SER A 24 -11.99 -14.48 -10.01
C SER A 24 -10.71 -13.94 -9.36
N GLY A 25 -9.98 -13.06 -10.03
CA GLY A 25 -9.13 -12.10 -9.32
C GLY A 25 -9.95 -11.51 -8.18
N TYR A 26 -9.39 -11.45 -6.96
CA TYR A 26 -10.16 -11.29 -5.71
C TYR A 26 -11.26 -10.25 -5.90
N PRO A 27 -12.52 -10.65 -6.13
CA PRO A 27 -13.56 -9.68 -6.44
C PRO A 27 -13.73 -8.75 -5.25
N ASN A 28 -13.36 -9.24 -4.06
CA ASN A 28 -13.47 -8.57 -2.78
C ASN A 28 -12.18 -7.84 -2.37
N GLY A 29 -11.30 -7.46 -3.30
CA GLY A 29 -10.12 -6.64 -3.01
C GLY A 29 -8.83 -7.39 -2.71
N ALA A 30 -7.70 -6.65 -2.66
CA ALA A 30 -6.39 -7.19 -2.33
C ALA A 30 -6.37 -7.92 -0.97
N PRO A 31 -5.58 -9.00 -0.78
CA PRO A 31 -5.40 -9.67 0.50
C PRO A 31 -4.86 -8.76 1.62
N GLU A 32 -4.94 -9.22 2.87
CA GLU A 32 -4.25 -8.56 3.97
C GLU A 32 -2.73 -8.62 3.74
N ASN A 33 -2.01 -7.53 4.03
CA ASN A 33 -0.54 -7.41 3.89
C ASN A 33 0.02 -7.30 2.46
N SER A 34 -0.79 -6.92 1.46
CA SER A 34 -0.33 -6.55 0.10
C SER A 34 0.56 -5.29 0.02
N CYS A 35 1.02 -4.76 1.15
CA CYS A 35 1.75 -3.48 1.20
C CYS A 35 3.26 -3.68 1.04
N GLY A 36 3.78 -4.85 1.47
CA GLY A 36 5.18 -5.23 1.27
C GLY A 36 5.48 -5.66 -0.16
N ASP A 37 4.47 -6.20 -0.85
CA ASP A 37 4.50 -6.47 -2.28
C ASP A 37 3.15 -6.07 -2.89
N PRO A 38 3.07 -4.87 -3.52
CA PRO A 38 1.84 -4.40 -4.16
C PRO A 38 1.63 -5.01 -5.55
N THR A 39 2.55 -5.85 -6.03
CA THR A 39 2.37 -6.53 -7.32
C THR A 39 1.38 -7.68 -7.16
N PRO A 40 0.29 -7.72 -7.95
CA PRO A 40 -0.59 -8.87 -7.95
C PRO A 40 0.15 -10.08 -8.54
N ILE A 41 0.39 -11.10 -7.73
CA ILE A 41 0.92 -12.37 -8.23
C ILE A 41 -0.25 -13.18 -8.78
N HIS A 42 -0.43 -13.13 -10.11
CA HIS A 42 -1.38 -13.95 -10.85
C HIS A 42 -0.78 -15.33 -11.20
N GLN A 43 -0.60 -16.20 -10.21
CA GLN A 43 -0.19 -17.59 -10.40
C GLN A 43 -1.42 -18.51 -10.50
N THR A 44 -1.92 -18.83 -11.69
CA THR A 44 -2.88 -19.95 -11.85
C THR A 44 -2.62 -20.78 -13.11
N ARG A 45 -2.67 -22.12 -12.95
CA ARG A 45 -2.81 -23.07 -14.07
C ARG A 45 -4.27 -23.02 -14.54
N ILE A 46 -4.51 -22.58 -15.77
CA ILE A 46 -5.87 -22.51 -16.34
C ILE A 46 -6.22 -23.84 -17.05
N ASN A 47 -5.22 -24.62 -17.48
CA ASN A 47 -5.35 -26.01 -17.96
C ASN A 47 -3.94 -26.66 -18.10
N ALA A 48 -3.87 -27.90 -18.63
CA ALA A 48 -2.62 -28.66 -18.81
C ALA A 48 -1.62 -28.04 -19.82
N THR A 49 -2.02 -27.03 -20.60
CA THR A 49 -1.17 -26.32 -21.58
C THR A 49 -0.96 -24.84 -21.27
N HIS A 50 -1.58 -24.29 -20.20
CA HIS A 50 -1.54 -22.86 -19.87
C HIS A 50 -0.75 -22.58 -18.58
N ILE A 51 0.56 -22.37 -18.75
CA ILE A 51 1.48 -21.83 -17.74
C ILE A 51 1.75 -20.37 -18.14
N GLY A 52 1.17 -19.40 -17.43
CA GLY A 52 1.40 -17.97 -17.71
C GLY A 52 1.63 -17.22 -16.41
N ILE A 53 2.86 -16.72 -16.22
CA ILE A 53 3.14 -15.65 -15.26
C ILE A 53 2.87 -14.35 -16.01
N TYR A 54 1.87 -13.58 -15.58
CA TYR A 54 1.61 -12.26 -16.15
C TYR A 54 2.38 -11.22 -15.37
N TYR A 55 3.17 -10.43 -16.07
CA TYR A 55 3.91 -9.28 -15.54
C TYR A 55 3.12 -7.99 -15.74
N PRO A 56 3.36 -6.95 -14.93
CA PRO A 56 2.73 -5.66 -15.14
C PRO A 56 3.07 -5.10 -16.52
N LEU A 57 2.12 -4.40 -17.12
CA LEU A 57 2.35 -3.64 -18.34
C LEU A 57 3.26 -2.44 -18.08
N SER A 58 3.92 -1.97 -19.14
CA SER A 58 4.77 -0.77 -19.07
C SER A 58 3.97 0.43 -18.56
N MET A 59 4.56 1.21 -17.66
CA MET A 59 3.94 2.45 -17.19
C MET A 59 3.80 3.50 -18.30
N GLU A 60 4.55 3.38 -19.40
CA GLU A 60 4.39 4.22 -20.59
C GLU A 60 3.02 4.05 -21.27
N THR A 61 2.35 2.91 -21.05
CA THR A 61 1.01 2.63 -21.60
C THR A 61 -0.10 2.86 -20.59
N SER A 62 0.23 3.34 -19.37
CA SER A 62 -0.76 3.57 -18.33
C SER A 62 -1.68 4.73 -18.66
N GLY A 63 -2.98 4.46 -18.74
CA GLY A 63 -4.04 5.46 -18.86
C GLY A 63 -4.56 5.97 -17.52
N TYR A 64 -3.87 5.73 -16.41
CA TYR A 64 -4.40 6.01 -15.06
C TYR A 64 -3.63 7.14 -14.36
N SER A 65 -4.36 8.01 -13.65
CA SER A 65 -3.78 9.07 -12.82
C SER A 65 -4.17 8.92 -11.36
N LEU A 66 -3.26 9.30 -10.46
CA LEU A 66 -3.50 9.38 -9.03
C LEU A 66 -3.32 10.83 -8.56
N GLU A 67 -4.41 11.45 -8.16
CA GLU A 67 -4.47 12.88 -7.84
C GLU A 67 -4.66 13.10 -6.34
N THR A 68 -4.12 14.18 -5.80
CA THR A 68 -4.29 14.59 -4.40
C THR A 68 -4.99 15.95 -4.33
N SER A 69 -5.83 16.16 -3.32
CA SER A 69 -6.51 17.45 -3.11
C SER A 69 -5.59 18.57 -2.63
N GLY A 70 -4.32 18.27 -2.35
CA GLY A 70 -3.34 19.23 -1.87
C GLY A 70 -1.92 18.67 -1.96
N ALA A 71 -0.96 19.59 -1.96
CA ALA A 71 0.47 19.29 -2.00
C ALA A 71 1.12 19.23 -0.61
N GLN A 72 0.35 19.49 0.45
CA GLN A 72 0.82 19.52 1.83
C GLN A 72 -0.15 18.81 2.75
N TYR A 73 0.36 18.07 3.74
CA TYR A 73 -0.43 17.51 4.84
C TYR A 73 0.11 17.99 6.18
N SER A 74 -0.75 18.03 7.20
CA SER A 74 -0.33 18.21 8.60
C SER A 74 -0.82 17.07 9.47
N GLY A 75 -0.08 16.74 10.53
CA GLY A 75 -0.49 15.79 11.57
C GLY A 75 -1.56 16.34 12.53
N ALA A 76 -2.22 17.46 12.21
CA ALA A 76 -3.28 18.03 13.03
C ALA A 76 -4.52 17.13 13.04
N ARG A 77 -5.26 17.11 14.16
CA ARG A 77 -6.47 16.28 14.28
C ARG A 77 -7.49 16.66 13.19
N GLY A 78 -7.96 15.67 12.43
CA GLY A 78 -8.97 15.87 11.37
C GLY A 78 -8.40 16.36 10.04
N SER A 79 -7.10 16.67 9.97
CA SER A 79 -6.38 16.90 8.72
C SER A 79 -6.46 15.65 7.83
N ARG A 80 -6.69 15.85 6.53
CA ARG A 80 -6.81 14.76 5.56
C ARG A 80 -6.44 15.23 4.16
N ILE A 81 -5.96 14.30 3.34
CA ILE A 81 -5.78 14.47 1.90
C ILE A 81 -6.81 13.59 1.20
N ARG A 82 -7.58 14.16 0.29
CA ARG A 82 -8.40 13.35 -0.61
C ARG A 82 -7.53 12.87 -1.77
N VAL A 83 -7.55 11.58 -2.00
CA VAL A 83 -6.82 10.93 -3.08
C VAL A 83 -7.83 10.38 -4.07
N THR A 84 -7.59 10.59 -5.37
CA THR A 84 -8.50 10.19 -6.44
C THR A 84 -7.75 9.41 -7.50
N LEU A 85 -8.16 8.17 -7.76
CA LEU A 85 -7.66 7.36 -8.87
C LEU A 85 -8.63 7.52 -10.04
N ARG A 86 -8.12 7.88 -11.23
CA ARG A 86 -8.92 8.09 -12.44
C ARG A 86 -8.39 7.25 -13.59
N ALA A 87 -9.32 6.75 -14.41
CA ALA A 87 -9.02 6.22 -15.74
C ALA A 87 -9.03 7.34 -16.78
N ALA A 88 -8.32 7.11 -17.89
CA ALA A 88 -8.39 7.95 -19.08
C ALA A 88 -9.83 8.01 -19.63
N PRO A 89 -10.17 9.04 -20.43
CA PRO A 89 -11.48 9.13 -21.08
C PRO A 89 -11.81 7.84 -21.84
N ASN A 90 -13.04 7.33 -21.66
CA ASN A 90 -13.54 6.08 -22.23
C ASN A 90 -12.80 4.79 -21.76
N ASP A 91 -12.04 4.86 -20.67
CA ASP A 91 -11.39 3.70 -20.06
C ASP A 91 -11.91 3.44 -18.63
N TYR A 92 -11.59 2.27 -18.08
CA TYR A 92 -12.03 1.82 -16.75
C TYR A 92 -10.97 0.94 -16.06
N PHE A 93 -11.15 0.72 -14.77
CA PHE A 93 -10.45 -0.29 -13.98
C PHE A 93 -11.44 -1.07 -13.12
N ARG A 94 -11.10 -2.32 -12.79
CA ARG A 94 -11.93 -3.20 -11.96
C ARG A 94 -11.33 -3.37 -10.57
N GLY A 95 -10.02 -3.52 -10.51
CA GLY A 95 -9.26 -3.66 -9.27
C GLY A 95 -8.30 -2.50 -9.06
N PHE A 96 -8.04 -2.20 -7.80
CA PHE A 96 -6.97 -1.30 -7.41
C PHE A 96 -6.45 -1.66 -6.02
N PHE A 97 -5.23 -1.24 -5.73
CA PHE A 97 -4.66 -1.17 -4.39
C PHE A 97 -3.84 0.12 -4.29
N VAL A 98 -4.10 0.94 -3.28
CA VAL A 98 -3.42 2.22 -3.06
C VAL A 98 -2.85 2.26 -1.66
N GLN A 99 -1.64 2.79 -1.55
CA GLN A 99 -0.95 3.02 -0.29
C GLN A 99 -0.22 4.37 -0.30
N ALA A 100 0.01 4.93 0.89
CA ALA A 100 0.88 6.08 1.08
C ALA A 100 2.25 5.58 1.55
N THR A 101 3.32 6.00 0.91
CA THR A 101 4.69 5.58 1.24
C THR A 101 5.66 6.76 1.13
N ARG A 102 6.95 6.51 1.38
CA ARG A 102 7.99 7.53 1.25
C ARG A 102 8.07 7.99 -0.19
N ASN A 103 8.22 9.30 -0.41
CA ASN A 103 8.39 9.84 -1.75
C ASN A 103 9.56 9.16 -2.48
N GLY A 104 9.32 8.71 -3.72
CA GLY A 104 10.31 8.01 -4.52
C GLY A 104 10.75 6.64 -3.97
N PHE A 105 9.98 6.00 -3.08
CA PHE A 105 10.31 4.65 -2.63
C PHE A 105 10.26 3.68 -3.82
N PRO A 106 11.33 2.90 -4.09
CA PRO A 106 11.36 1.97 -5.22
C PRO A 106 10.30 0.87 -5.10
N LEU A 107 9.79 0.35 -6.22
CA LEU A 107 8.73 -0.68 -6.20
C LEU A 107 9.24 -2.01 -5.65
N GLU A 108 10.44 -2.37 -6.06
CA GLU A 108 11.14 -3.61 -5.76
C GLU A 108 11.85 -3.62 -4.41
N ALA A 109 11.93 -2.47 -3.73
CA ALA A 109 12.59 -2.37 -2.44
C ALA A 109 11.76 -3.05 -1.33
N ILE A 110 12.46 -3.84 -0.51
CA ILE A 110 11.87 -4.48 0.67
C ILE A 110 11.55 -3.45 1.77
N ASN A 111 10.70 -3.84 2.73
CA ASN A 111 10.35 -3.02 3.89
C ASN A 111 9.73 -1.66 3.52
N ARG A 112 8.95 -1.62 2.43
CA ARG A 112 8.18 -0.45 2.06
C ARG A 112 7.30 0.01 3.23
N PRO A 113 7.46 1.25 3.71
CA PRO A 113 6.62 1.77 4.77
C PRO A 113 5.23 2.10 4.21
N ALA A 114 4.21 1.87 5.02
CA ALA A 114 2.82 2.19 4.69
C ALA A 114 2.29 3.17 5.74
N TYR A 115 1.92 4.36 5.29
CA TYR A 115 1.64 5.50 6.16
C TYR A 115 0.16 5.82 6.32
N GLY A 116 -0.20 6.27 7.52
CA GLY A 116 -1.51 6.84 7.81
C GLY A 116 -2.64 5.84 7.70
N THR A 117 -3.86 6.37 7.63
CA THR A 117 -5.11 5.60 7.61
C THR A 117 -5.98 6.04 6.46
N PHE A 118 -6.39 5.10 5.62
CA PHE A 118 -7.36 5.34 4.56
C PHE A 118 -8.80 5.13 5.05
N ARG A 119 -9.72 5.97 4.55
CA ARG A 119 -11.17 5.80 4.71
C ARG A 119 -11.86 5.86 3.35
N PRO A 120 -12.69 4.85 3.01
CA PRO A 120 -13.46 4.88 1.78
C PRO A 120 -14.51 6.00 1.81
N LEU A 121 -14.82 6.55 0.64
CA LEU A 121 -15.93 7.50 0.45
C LEU A 121 -17.11 6.87 -0.31
N ASP A 122 -16.96 5.62 -0.75
CA ASP A 122 -17.95 4.86 -1.49
C ASP A 122 -17.88 3.37 -1.13
N ASP A 123 -18.88 2.61 -1.58
CA ASP A 123 -18.96 1.17 -1.38
C ASP A 123 -18.07 0.39 -2.36
N ASN A 124 -17.34 1.07 -3.26
CA ASN A 124 -16.40 0.46 -4.19
C ASN A 124 -15.02 0.25 -3.55
N SER A 125 -14.81 0.77 -2.34
CA SER A 125 -13.51 0.88 -1.70
C SER A 125 -13.57 0.38 -0.25
N GLN A 126 -12.51 -0.31 0.19
CA GLN A 126 -12.37 -0.75 1.58
C GLN A 126 -10.92 -0.62 2.02
N ALA A 127 -10.74 -0.19 3.27
CA ALA A 127 -9.43 -0.06 3.85
C ALA A 127 -8.79 -1.44 4.07
N ARG A 128 -7.46 -1.50 3.96
CA ARG A 128 -6.67 -2.72 4.13
C ARG A 128 -5.57 -2.52 5.14
N ARG A 129 -5.39 -3.58 5.94
CA ARG A 129 -4.32 -3.64 6.92
C ARG A 129 -3.00 -3.94 6.23
N CYS A 130 -1.99 -3.21 6.68
CA CYS A 130 -0.60 -3.41 6.32
C CYS A 130 0.16 -3.74 7.60
N ARG A 131 0.82 -4.90 7.69
CA ARG A 131 1.75 -5.20 8.78
C ARG A 131 2.84 -4.13 8.95
N ALA A 132 3.29 -3.54 7.85
CA ALA A 132 4.27 -2.45 7.85
C ALA A 132 3.69 -1.10 8.30
N ALA A 133 2.36 -0.96 8.45
CA ALA A 133 1.74 0.26 8.95
C ALA A 133 1.57 0.21 10.46
N VAL A 134 2.18 1.17 11.14
CA VAL A 134 1.82 1.53 12.51
C VAL A 134 0.33 1.84 12.57
N GLY A 135 -0.42 1.12 13.42
CA GLY A 135 -1.87 1.34 13.59
C GLY A 135 -2.76 0.62 12.55
N GLY A 136 -2.18 -0.18 11.65
CA GLY A 136 -2.89 -1.28 10.99
C GLY A 136 -3.82 -0.93 9.83
N VAL A 137 -3.77 0.25 9.21
CA VAL A 137 -4.59 0.58 8.01
C VAL A 137 -3.81 1.38 6.96
N GLY A 138 -2.71 0.83 6.45
CA GLY A 138 -1.81 1.53 5.53
C GLY A 138 -2.19 1.49 4.04
N GLY A 139 -3.33 0.89 3.67
CA GLY A 139 -3.76 0.81 2.27
C GLY A 139 -5.27 0.79 2.08
N ILE A 140 -5.71 0.87 0.83
CA ILE A 140 -7.12 0.80 0.42
C ILE A 140 -7.25 0.06 -0.91
N THR A 141 -8.31 -0.72 -1.07
CA THR A 141 -8.52 -1.57 -2.25
C THR A 141 -10.00 -1.61 -2.66
N HIS A 142 -10.28 -2.15 -3.83
CA HIS A 142 -11.63 -2.37 -4.32
C HIS A 142 -12.45 -3.37 -3.47
N THR A 143 -13.78 -3.27 -3.50
CA THR A 143 -14.71 -4.22 -2.85
C THR A 143 -15.39 -5.18 -3.82
N ASN A 144 -15.37 -4.84 -5.11
CA ASN A 144 -16.02 -5.56 -6.19
C ASN A 144 -15.21 -5.40 -7.48
N ASN A 145 -15.43 -6.26 -8.47
CA ASN A 145 -14.79 -6.22 -9.78
C ASN A 145 -15.62 -5.49 -10.85
N ARG A 146 -16.58 -4.64 -10.47
CA ARG A 146 -17.35 -3.83 -11.42
C ARG A 146 -16.45 -2.76 -12.04
N ASP A 147 -16.79 -2.33 -13.24
CA ASP A 147 -16.06 -1.27 -13.94
C ASP A 147 -16.18 0.05 -13.17
N LYS A 148 -15.04 0.73 -13.01
CA LYS A 148 -14.90 2.02 -12.32
C LYS A 148 -14.09 2.95 -13.22
N ASN A 149 -14.55 4.18 -13.39
CA ASN A 149 -13.77 5.21 -14.07
C ASN A 149 -13.04 6.12 -13.07
N VAL A 150 -13.59 6.23 -11.85
CA VAL A 150 -13.03 7.05 -10.77
C VAL A 150 -13.35 6.42 -9.42
N VAL A 151 -12.41 6.47 -8.48
CA VAL A 151 -12.65 6.25 -7.04
C VAL A 151 -11.93 7.34 -6.24
N SER A 152 -12.51 7.74 -5.12
CA SER A 152 -11.89 8.70 -4.19
C SER A 152 -11.95 8.17 -2.77
N PHE A 153 -10.91 8.50 -1.99
CA PHE A 153 -10.81 8.13 -0.58
C PHE A 153 -10.10 9.22 0.21
N ASP A 154 -10.41 9.31 1.50
CA ASP A 154 -9.73 10.23 2.41
C ASP A 154 -8.56 9.51 3.08
N TRP A 155 -7.37 10.10 3.02
CA TRP A 155 -6.17 9.66 3.74
C TRP A 155 -5.91 10.58 4.93
N TYR A 156 -5.74 9.97 6.10
CA TYR A 156 -5.46 10.66 7.36
C TYR A 156 -3.99 10.40 7.73
N PRO A 157 -3.15 11.45 7.80
CA PRO A 157 -1.78 11.31 8.29
C PRO A 157 -1.78 10.89 9.78
N PRO A 158 -0.74 10.20 10.26
CA PRO A 158 -0.60 9.90 11.68
C PRO A 158 -0.64 11.18 12.53
N ALA A 159 -1.41 11.14 13.61
CA ALA A 159 -1.60 12.29 14.48
C ALA A 159 -0.27 12.75 15.08
N SER A 160 -0.08 14.07 15.16
CA SER A 160 1.12 14.71 15.71
C SER A 160 2.43 14.27 15.04
N CYS A 161 2.37 13.82 13.79
CA CYS A 161 3.51 13.31 13.04
C CYS A 161 3.77 14.12 11.78
N ASN A 162 5.05 14.40 11.51
CA ASN A 162 5.52 14.80 10.20
C ASN A 162 6.37 13.66 9.62
N LEU A 163 5.81 12.91 8.67
CA LEU A 163 6.47 11.79 7.98
C LEU A 163 7.49 12.24 6.93
N GLY A 164 7.68 13.55 6.74
CA GLY A 164 8.41 14.10 5.62
C GLY A 164 7.60 14.03 4.33
N ASN A 165 8.29 13.83 3.21
CA ASN A 165 7.69 13.76 1.87
C ASN A 165 7.02 12.39 1.64
N VAL A 166 5.72 12.43 1.36
CA VAL A 166 4.87 11.26 1.13
C VAL A 166 4.42 11.23 -0.32
N GLN A 167 4.31 10.02 -0.88
CA GLN A 167 3.75 9.79 -2.20
C GLN A 167 2.73 8.65 -2.13
N PHE A 168 1.62 8.81 -2.84
CA PHE A 168 0.64 7.75 -3.01
C PHE A 168 1.01 6.92 -4.24
N VAL A 169 0.87 5.61 -4.12
CA VAL A 169 1.20 4.66 -5.18
C VAL A 169 0.06 3.69 -5.34
N ALA A 170 -0.36 3.47 -6.58
CA ALA A 170 -1.42 2.53 -6.92
C ALA A 170 -0.93 1.38 -7.81
N THR A 171 -1.49 0.21 -7.55
CA THR A 171 -1.62 -0.87 -8.51
C THR A 171 -3.03 -0.77 -9.09
N VAL A 172 -3.17 -0.84 -10.41
CA VAL A 172 -4.44 -0.74 -11.13
C VAL A 172 -4.62 -1.97 -12.01
N VAL A 173 -5.78 -2.63 -11.90
CA VAL A 173 -6.12 -3.84 -12.63
C VAL A 173 -7.36 -3.56 -13.48
N LYS A 174 -7.20 -3.65 -14.80
CA LYS A 174 -8.33 -3.59 -15.74
C LYS A 174 -8.89 -4.98 -15.99
N GLN A 175 -8.00 -5.93 -16.28
CA GLN A 175 -8.30 -7.34 -16.47
C GLN A 175 -7.22 -8.20 -15.80
N TYR A 176 -7.47 -9.50 -15.70
CA TYR A 176 -6.55 -10.44 -15.03
C TYR A 176 -5.10 -10.37 -15.55
N ASN A 177 -4.92 -10.18 -16.85
CA ASN A 177 -3.62 -10.06 -17.52
C ASN A 177 -3.28 -8.62 -17.97
N GLU A 178 -4.10 -7.64 -17.57
CA GLU A 178 -3.97 -6.23 -17.99
C GLU A 178 -3.95 -5.35 -16.73
N TYR A 179 -2.75 -5.12 -16.21
CA TYR A 179 -2.55 -4.38 -14.97
C TYR A 179 -1.26 -3.57 -15.00
N TRP A 180 -1.26 -2.49 -14.22
CA TRP A 180 -0.15 -1.56 -14.05
C TRP A 180 0.17 -1.43 -12.59
N VAL A 181 1.46 -1.31 -12.31
CA VAL A 181 2.00 -1.07 -10.97
C VAL A 181 2.73 0.26 -10.98
N ASP A 182 2.82 0.88 -9.82
CA ASP A 182 3.58 2.13 -9.65
C ASP A 182 2.93 3.37 -10.29
N VAL A 183 1.60 3.41 -10.36
CA VAL A 183 0.87 4.66 -10.69
C VAL A 183 1.01 5.62 -9.50
N ARG A 184 1.83 6.66 -9.66
CA ARG A 184 2.23 7.57 -8.58
C ARG A 184 1.44 8.88 -8.60
N SER A 185 1.16 9.41 -7.41
CA SER A 185 0.71 10.79 -7.24
C SER A 185 1.86 11.80 -7.32
N PRO A 186 1.54 13.11 -7.44
CA PRO A 186 2.46 14.16 -7.03
C PRO A 186 2.93 13.98 -5.58
N ASN A 187 4.10 14.53 -5.27
CA ASN A 187 4.64 14.56 -3.92
C ASN A 187 3.76 15.40 -2.98
N VAL A 188 3.53 14.91 -1.76
CA VAL A 188 2.82 15.63 -0.70
C VAL A 188 3.77 15.84 0.48
N THR A 189 4.05 17.11 0.80
CA THR A 189 5.02 17.47 1.82
C THR A 189 4.37 17.58 3.21
N GLY A 190 5.05 17.08 4.24
CA GLY A 190 4.60 17.22 5.61
C GLY A 190 4.93 18.60 6.18
N VAL A 191 3.92 19.29 6.69
CA VAL A 191 4.05 20.57 7.41
C VAL A 191 3.68 20.41 8.89
N GLY A 192 4.16 21.31 9.74
CA GLY A 192 3.94 21.25 11.19
C GLY A 192 5.16 20.70 11.93
N PHE A 193 4.96 19.81 12.92
CA PHE A 193 5.98 19.43 13.90
C PHE A 193 7.35 19.07 13.29
N GLN A 194 8.37 19.85 13.65
CA GLN A 194 9.79 19.65 13.30
C GLN A 194 10.64 19.47 14.58
N GLY A 195 11.87 18.97 14.46
CA GLY A 195 12.79 18.71 15.58
C GLY A 195 12.74 17.27 16.10
N GLU A 196 13.22 17.03 17.33
CA GLU A 196 13.39 15.69 17.93
C GLU A 196 12.09 14.86 17.97
N ARG A 197 10.94 15.50 18.17
CA ARG A 197 9.63 14.82 18.12
C ARG A 197 9.26 14.35 16.71
N GLY A 198 9.72 15.08 15.69
CA GLY A 198 9.50 14.72 14.29
C GLY A 198 10.25 13.46 13.91
N ILE A 199 11.56 13.41 14.20
CA ILE A 199 12.41 12.27 13.83
C ILE A 199 12.00 10.98 14.56
N LEU A 200 11.60 11.06 15.84
CA LEU A 200 11.10 9.89 16.57
C LEU A 200 9.79 9.37 15.97
N CYS A 201 8.90 10.26 15.53
CA CYS A 201 7.68 9.84 14.86
C CYS A 201 7.96 9.19 13.51
N GLN A 202 8.92 9.72 12.75
CA GLN A 202 9.36 9.10 11.50
C GLN A 202 9.96 7.71 11.74
N LEU A 203 10.83 7.55 12.75
CA LEU A 203 11.39 6.25 13.12
C LEU A 203 10.29 5.26 13.51
N TYR A 204 9.29 5.72 14.26
CA TYR A 204 8.17 4.88 14.65
C TYR A 204 7.38 4.37 13.43
N ASN A 205 7.10 5.23 12.45
CA ASN A 205 6.32 4.89 11.26
C ASN A 205 7.14 4.25 10.12
N ASP A 206 8.46 4.36 10.15
CA ASP A 206 9.40 3.80 9.18
C ASP A 206 10.64 3.22 9.88
N PRO A 207 10.48 2.13 10.67
CA PRO A 207 11.53 1.64 11.55
C PRO A 207 12.72 1.03 10.81
N PHE A 208 12.60 0.71 9.53
CA PHE A 208 13.66 0.13 8.72
C PHE A 208 14.49 1.18 7.96
N ASN A 209 14.18 2.46 8.14
CA ASN A 209 14.91 3.53 7.49
C ASN A 209 16.23 3.81 8.21
N THR A 210 17.31 3.31 7.63
CA THR A 210 18.67 3.43 8.18
C THR A 210 19.13 4.88 8.34
N GLY A 211 18.70 5.78 7.45
CA GLY A 211 18.99 7.21 7.57
C GLY A 211 18.35 7.81 8.82
N ILE A 212 17.09 7.48 9.10
CA ILE A 212 16.41 7.91 10.33
C ILE A 212 17.05 7.26 11.57
N GLN A 213 17.38 5.96 11.52
CA GLN A 213 18.03 5.27 12.63
C GLN A 213 19.37 5.92 13.01
N GLN A 214 20.22 6.19 12.00
CA GLN A 214 21.52 6.85 12.21
C GLN A 214 21.36 8.26 12.77
N GLU A 215 20.38 9.01 12.29
CA GLU A 215 20.10 10.35 12.79
C GLU A 215 19.63 10.33 14.25
N VAL A 216 18.76 9.40 14.63
CA VAL A 216 18.34 9.24 16.03
C VAL A 216 19.53 8.87 16.92
N ILE A 217 20.38 7.94 16.51
CA ILE A 217 21.59 7.57 17.25
C ILE A 217 22.51 8.78 17.43
N ARG A 218 22.73 9.56 16.37
CA ARG A 218 23.55 10.78 16.39
C ARG A 218 23.02 11.79 17.41
N LEU A 219 21.71 12.03 17.42
CA LEU A 219 21.06 12.95 18.36
C LEU A 219 21.18 12.46 19.81
N LEU A 220 20.97 11.16 20.05
CA LEU A 220 21.13 10.57 21.38
C LEU A 220 22.57 10.69 21.90
N SER A 221 23.57 10.44 21.06
CA SER A 221 24.98 10.64 21.44
C SER A 221 25.28 12.10 21.78
N GLN A 222 24.73 13.06 21.05
CA GLN A 222 24.89 14.48 21.34
C GLN A 222 24.25 14.87 22.68
N GLN A 223 23.05 14.38 22.97
CA GLN A 223 22.39 14.62 24.26
C GLN A 223 23.19 14.04 25.43
N GLN A 224 23.74 12.83 25.30
CA GLN A 224 24.57 12.21 26.35
C GLN A 224 25.84 13.03 26.64
N GLN A 225 26.51 13.52 25.60
CA GLN A 225 27.70 14.37 25.76
C GLN A 225 27.37 15.69 26.46
N GLN A 226 26.27 16.33 26.10
CA GLN A 226 25.82 17.58 26.73
C GLN A 226 25.49 17.38 28.21
N GLN A 227 24.80 16.28 28.55
CA GLN A 227 24.50 15.94 29.94
C GLN A 227 25.77 15.70 30.76
N GLY A 228 26.75 14.99 30.20
CA GLY A 228 28.04 14.77 30.85
C GLY A 228 28.81 16.08 31.09
N GLN A 229 28.82 16.99 30.12
CA GLN A 229 29.44 18.32 30.27
C GLN A 229 28.75 19.15 31.34
N GLN A 230 27.42 19.17 31.38
CA GLN A 230 26.65 19.90 32.39
C GLN A 230 26.90 19.36 33.80
N GLN A 231 26.96 18.03 33.96
CA GLN A 231 27.28 17.41 35.26
C GLN A 231 28.71 17.76 35.71
N GLY A 232 29.68 17.71 34.80
CA GLY A 232 31.06 18.11 35.09
C GLY A 232 31.18 19.57 35.53
N GLN A 233 30.48 20.48 34.84
CA GLN A 233 30.45 21.90 35.20
C GLN A 233 29.79 22.15 36.56
N GLN A 234 28.67 21.46 36.87
CA GLN A 234 28.02 21.57 38.17
C GLN A 234 28.90 21.04 39.31
N GLN A 235 29.67 19.98 39.07
CA GLN A 235 30.58 19.43 40.07
C GLN A 235 31.77 20.36 40.33
N GLN A 236 32.35 20.94 39.28
CA GLN A 236 33.41 21.95 39.40
C GLN A 236 32.95 23.20 40.15
N ALA A 237 31.74 23.71 39.87
CA ALA A 237 31.17 24.86 40.55
C ALA A 237 30.92 24.60 42.05
N ARG A 238 30.56 23.38 42.44
CA ARG A 238 30.38 22.98 43.84
C ARG A 238 31.68 22.83 44.61
N THR A 239 32.78 22.47 43.93
CA THR A 239 34.10 22.34 44.57
C THR A 239 34.86 23.65 44.67
N ALA A 240 34.42 24.71 43.98
CA ALA A 240 35.07 26.01 43.92
C ALA A 240 34.47 27.07 44.87
N GLY A 241 33.38 26.75 45.58
CA GLY A 241 32.76 27.59 46.61
C GLY A 241 32.79 26.92 47.97
#